data_AF-R2S3T6-F1
#
_entry.id   AF-R2S3T6-F1
#
_cell.length_a   1.000
_cell.length_b   1.000
_cell.length_c   1.000
_cell.angle_alpha   90.00
_cell.angle_beta   90.00
_cell.angle_gamma   90.00
#
_symmetry.space_group_name_H-M   'P 1'
#
loop_
_entity.id
_entity.type
_entity.pdbx_description
1 polymer ?
#
loop_
_entity_poly.entity_id
_entity_poly.type
_entity_poly.pdbx_seq_one_letter_code
_entity_poly.pdbx_strand_id
1 'polypeptide(L)'
;MVINIDFQSSLIEMELTDRARGLTEKSIKKNNKVLNMFFRYLEDQFQISSLDQLKLAHIKMFKAYKKGEENAESYVNVFLRSIRAMCIYAENEDYMTQQENSTLRVKWMKRAKENS
;
A
#
# COMPACT_ATOMS: atom_id res chain seq x y z
N MET A 1 2.57 14.56 17.54
CA MET A 1 2.39 13.23 18.16
C MET A 1 1.81 12.37 17.07
N VAL A 2 2.54 11.38 16.56
CA VAL A 2 2.01 10.49 15.50
C VAL A 2 1.06 9.53 16.18
N ILE A 3 -0.18 9.46 15.72
CA ILE A 3 -1.16 8.51 16.25
C ILE A 3 -0.74 7.12 15.76
N ASN A 4 -0.48 6.20 16.68
CA ASN A 4 -0.12 4.82 16.34
C ASN A 4 -1.39 4.03 16.03
N ILE A 5 -1.53 3.58 14.79
CA ILE A 5 -2.65 2.75 14.32
C ILE A 5 -2.10 1.47 13.69
N ASP A 6 -2.67 0.34 14.09
CA ASP A 6 -2.36 -0.96 13.51
C ASP A 6 -2.96 -1.09 12.09
N PHE A 7 -2.44 -2.06 11.32
CA PHE A 7 -2.88 -2.25 9.93
C PHE A 7 -4.37 -2.57 9.79
N GLN A 8 -4.96 -3.34 10.70
CA GLN A 8 -6.38 -3.70 10.60
C GLN A 8 -7.27 -2.52 10.94
N SER A 9 -6.94 -1.76 11.98
CA SER A 9 -7.64 -0.52 12.32
C SER A 9 -7.56 0.48 11.17
N SER A 10 -6.37 0.66 10.57
CA SER A 10 -6.19 1.57 9.43
C SER A 10 -7.00 1.17 8.19
N LEU A 11 -7.23 -0.14 7.97
CA LEU A 11 -8.08 -0.63 6.89
C LEU A 11 -9.54 -0.28 7.10
N ILE A 12 -10.02 -0.44 8.34
CA ILE A 12 -11.41 -0.14 8.69
C ILE A 12 -11.69 1.35 8.49
N GLU A 13 -10.80 2.22 8.98
CA GLU A 13 -10.98 3.67 8.84
C GLU A 13 -10.86 4.14 7.38
N MET A 14 -9.91 3.58 6.63
CA MET A 14 -9.78 3.84 5.19
C MET A 14 -11.03 3.39 4.43
N GLU A 15 -11.62 2.24 4.78
CA GLU A 15 -12.86 1.75 4.18
C GLU A 15 -14.04 2.69 4.47
N LEU A 16 -14.19 3.17 5.71
CA LEU A 16 -15.23 4.14 6.06
C LEU A 16 -15.07 5.43 5.25
N THR A 17 -13.83 5.89 5.10
CA THR A 17 -13.48 7.07 4.30
C THR A 17 -13.79 6.87 2.82
N ASP A 18 -13.42 5.73 2.25
CA ASP A 18 -13.69 5.39 0.85
C ASP A 18 -15.20 5.27 0.57
N ARG A 19 -15.98 4.70 1.51
CA ARG A 19 -17.44 4.68 1.44
C ARG A 19 -18.03 6.09 1.47
N ALA A 20 -17.55 6.95 2.38
CA ALA A 20 -18.01 8.34 2.47
C ALA A 20 -17.69 9.15 1.20
N ARG A 21 -16.60 8.81 0.50
CA ARG A 21 -16.22 9.39 -0.80
C ARG A 21 -17.01 8.82 -2.00
N GLY A 22 -17.89 7.85 -1.78
CA GLY A 22 -18.71 7.25 -2.84
C GLY A 22 -17.99 6.21 -3.69
N LEU A 23 -16.91 5.58 -3.20
CA LEU A 23 -16.29 4.47 -3.91
C LEU A 23 -17.23 3.25 -3.93
N THR A 24 -17.22 2.52 -5.04
CA THR A 24 -18.00 1.28 -5.15
C THR A 24 -17.46 0.21 -4.20
N GLU A 25 -18.35 -0.62 -3.63
CA GLU A 25 -17.96 -1.74 -2.77
C GLU A 25 -16.97 -2.68 -3.45
N LYS A 26 -17.08 -2.86 -4.78
CA LYS A 26 -16.16 -3.68 -5.57
C LYS A 26 -14.74 -3.13 -5.54
N SER A 27 -14.58 -1.81 -5.65
CA SER A 27 -13.27 -1.14 -5.56
C SER A 27 -12.69 -1.25 -4.14
N ILE A 28 -13.52 -1.05 -3.12
CA ILE A 28 -13.12 -1.15 -1.70
C ILE A 28 -12.65 -2.57 -1.39
N LYS A 29 -13.45 -3.59 -1.71
CA LYS A 29 -13.07 -5.00 -1.50
C LYS A 29 -11.77 -5.37 -2.22
N LYS A 30 -11.58 -4.85 -3.44
CA LYS A 30 -10.33 -5.05 -4.19
C LYS A 30 -9.14 -4.41 -3.50
N ASN A 31 -9.27 -3.15 -3.06
CA ASN A 31 -8.21 -2.44 -2.34
C ASN A 31 -7.86 -3.13 -1.03
N ASN A 32 -8.86 -3.50 -0.22
CA ASN A 32 -8.66 -4.19 1.05
C ASN A 32 -7.96 -5.54 0.87
N LYS A 33 -8.30 -6.30 -0.17
CA LYS A 33 -7.63 -7.56 -0.48
C LYS A 33 -6.15 -7.35 -0.79
N VAL A 34 -5.84 -6.34 -1.61
CA VAL A 34 -4.47 -5.99 -2.02
C VAL A 34 -3.65 -5.50 -0.84
N LEU A 35 -4.23 -4.64 0.00
CA LEU A 35 -3.59 -4.11 1.21
C LEU A 35 -3.36 -5.21 2.25
N ASN A 36 -4.33 -6.10 2.49
CA ASN A 36 -4.14 -7.23 3.41
C ASN A 36 -3.00 -8.17 2.99
N MET A 37 -2.83 -8.42 1.69
CA MET A 37 -1.68 -9.18 1.19
C MET A 37 -0.35 -8.47 1.48
N PHE A 38 -0.33 -7.15 1.39
CA PHE A 38 0.85 -6.36 1.73
C PHE A 38 1.12 -6.38 3.24
N PHE A 39 0.11 -6.21 4.10
CA PHE A 39 0.30 -6.26 5.55
C PHE A 39 0.75 -7.62 6.05
N ARG A 40 0.19 -8.71 5.52
CA ARG A 40 0.69 -10.06 5.84
C ARG A 40 2.15 -10.23 5.47
N TYR A 41 2.57 -9.72 4.31
CA TYR A 41 3.98 -9.73 3.95
C TYR A 41 4.85 -8.94 4.95
N LEU A 42 4.38 -7.79 5.42
CA LEU A 42 5.10 -6.98 6.41
C LEU A 42 5.20 -7.68 7.78
N GLU A 43 4.12 -8.31 8.20
CA GLU A 43 4.05 -9.09 9.43
C GLU A 43 4.97 -10.31 9.35
N ASP A 44 4.84 -11.13 8.30
CA ASP A 44 5.59 -12.37 8.13
C ASP A 44 7.10 -12.12 7.97
N GLN A 45 7.50 -11.08 7.22
CA GLN A 45 8.91 -10.85 6.86
C GLN A 45 9.63 -9.86 7.78
N PHE A 46 8.91 -8.95 8.42
CA PHE A 46 9.51 -7.86 9.20
C PHE A 46 8.92 -7.70 10.61
N GLN A 47 7.90 -8.50 10.96
CA GLN A 47 7.19 -8.41 12.25
C GLN A 47 6.63 -7.00 12.52
N ILE A 48 6.19 -6.34 11.44
CA ILE A 48 5.60 -5.02 11.49
C ILE A 48 4.08 -5.17 11.51
N SER A 49 3.42 -4.47 12.43
CA SER A 49 1.96 -4.51 12.59
C SER A 49 1.30 -3.13 12.56
N SER A 50 2.08 -2.05 12.50
CA SER A 50 1.59 -0.67 12.57
C SER A 50 2.10 0.24 11.46
N LEU A 51 1.35 1.31 11.19
CA LEU A 51 1.65 2.25 10.10
C LEU A 51 2.89 3.11 10.36
N ASP A 52 3.19 3.47 11.61
CA ASP A 52 4.37 4.26 11.99
C ASP A 52 5.70 3.52 11.71
N GLN A 53 5.66 2.19 11.75
CA GLN A 53 6.80 1.33 11.44
C GLN A 53 7.01 1.14 9.93
N LEU A 54 6.05 1.57 9.10
CA LEU A 54 6.11 1.42 7.66
C LEU A 54 7.16 2.34 7.05
N LYS A 55 8.22 1.75 6.50
CA LYS A 55 9.27 2.48 5.77
C LYS A 55 9.19 2.21 4.27
N LEU A 56 9.70 3.16 3.49
CA LEU A 56 9.86 3.01 2.03
C LEU A 56 10.58 1.73 1.62
N ALA A 57 11.56 1.32 2.43
CA ALA A 57 12.34 0.13 2.19
C ALA A 57 11.43 -1.10 2.06
N HIS A 58 10.40 -1.22 2.91
CA HIS A 58 9.48 -2.36 2.89
C HIS A 58 8.62 -2.37 1.61
N ILE A 59 8.21 -1.20 1.11
CA ILE A 59 7.49 -1.09 -0.17
C ILE A 59 8.38 -1.53 -1.34
N LYS A 60 9.67 -1.11 -1.34
CA LYS A 60 10.65 -1.53 -2.34
C LYS A 60 10.94 -3.02 -2.27
N MET A 61 11.06 -3.58 -1.06
CA MET A 61 11.28 -5.00 -0.81
C MET A 61 10.09 -5.83 -1.27
N PHE A 62 8.86 -5.41 -0.95
CA PHE A 62 7.64 -6.07 -1.44
C PHE A 62 7.56 -6.08 -2.97
N LYS A 63 7.94 -4.97 -3.60
CA LYS A 63 8.02 -4.89 -5.07
C LYS A 63 9.04 -5.89 -5.64
N ALA A 64 10.21 -6.02 -5.02
CA ALA A 64 11.23 -6.98 -5.44
C ALA A 64 10.76 -8.43 -5.23
N TYR A 65 10.14 -8.71 -4.08
CA TYR A 65 9.54 -10.00 -3.74
C TYR A 65 8.48 -10.41 -4.79
N LYS A 66 7.52 -9.54 -5.10
CA LYS A 66 6.48 -9.84 -6.08
C LYS A 66 6.97 -9.94 -7.52
N LYS A 67 8.07 -9.26 -7.87
CA LYS A 67 8.72 -9.42 -9.18
C LYS A 67 9.41 -10.78 -9.32
N GLY A 68 9.91 -11.36 -8.22
CA GLY A 68 10.52 -12.68 -8.20
C GLY A 68 9.53 -13.84 -8.37
N GLU A 69 8.26 -13.64 -8.02
CA GLU A 69 7.18 -14.65 -8.14
C GLU A 69 6.56 -14.75 -9.55
N GLU A 70 7.22 -14.28 -10.62
CA GLU A 70 6.69 -14.26 -12.00
C GLU A 70 5.32 -13.55 -12.18
N ASN A 71 4.93 -12.68 -11.25
CA ASN A 71 3.69 -11.92 -11.39
C ASN A 71 3.87 -10.83 -12.46
N ALA A 72 2.92 -10.76 -13.40
CA ALA A 72 2.89 -9.74 -14.45
C ALA A 72 3.04 -8.33 -13.87
N GLU A 73 3.79 -7.45 -14.54
CA GLU A 73 4.03 -6.06 -14.08
C GLU A 73 2.73 -5.28 -13.82
N SER A 74 1.65 -5.64 -14.53
CA SER A 74 0.31 -5.13 -14.31
C SER A 74 -0.22 -5.38 -12.90
N TYR A 75 0.10 -6.54 -12.31
CA TYR A 75 -0.29 -6.93 -10.96
C TYR A 75 0.42 -6.07 -9.91
N VAL A 76 1.74 -5.91 -10.03
CA VAL A 76 2.56 -5.06 -9.13
C VAL A 76 2.06 -3.60 -9.13
N ASN A 77 1.62 -3.09 -10.29
CA ASN A 77 1.06 -1.74 -10.38
C ASN A 77 -0.29 -1.58 -9.65
N VAL A 78 -1.10 -2.64 -9.54
CA VAL A 78 -2.32 -2.61 -8.72
C VAL A 78 -1.96 -2.48 -7.24
N PHE A 79 -0.97 -3.23 -6.75
CA PHE A 79 -0.46 -3.08 -5.38
C PHE A 79 0.05 -1.68 -5.11
N LEU A 80 0.88 -1.12 -6.00
CA LEU A 80 1.41 0.22 -5.83
C LEU A 80 0.30 1.28 -5.76
N ARG A 81 -0.78 1.14 -6.52
CA ARG A 81 -1.92 2.08 -6.45
C ARG A 81 -2.61 2.02 -5.09
N SER A 82 -2.93 0.82 -4.59
CA SER A 82 -3.59 0.65 -3.29
C SER A 82 -2.67 1.09 -2.14
N ILE A 83 -1.39 0.72 -2.16
CA ILE A 83 -0.41 1.14 -1.16
C ILE A 83 -0.25 2.66 -1.15
N ARG A 84 -0.17 3.29 -2.33
CA ARG A 84 -0.07 4.75 -2.42
C ARG A 84 -1.31 5.45 -1.89
N ALA A 85 -2.51 4.93 -2.19
CA ALA A 85 -3.76 5.47 -1.63
C ALA A 85 -3.76 5.39 -0.10
N MET A 86 -3.28 4.28 0.45
CA MET A 86 -3.13 4.11 1.90
C MET A 86 -2.11 5.09 2.50
N CYS A 87 -0.93 5.26 1.91
CA CYS A 87 0.06 6.23 2.41
C CYS A 87 -0.45 7.67 2.34
N ILE A 88 -1.18 8.04 1.28
CA ILE A 88 -1.83 9.36 1.18
C ILE A 88 -2.90 9.52 2.26
N TYR A 89 -3.70 8.47 2.51
CA TYR A 89 -4.68 8.47 3.59
C TYR A 89 -3.99 8.67 4.95
N ALA A 90 -2.97 7.87 5.24
CA ALA A 90 -2.20 7.96 6.46
C ALA A 90 -1.51 9.32 6.65
N GLU A 91 -1.06 9.97 5.58
CA GLU A 91 -0.53 11.33 5.65
C GLU A 91 -1.61 12.37 5.98
N ASN A 92 -2.81 12.25 5.40
CA ASN A 92 -3.90 13.20 5.65
C ASN A 92 -4.47 13.08 7.08
N GLU A 93 -4.42 11.89 7.67
CA GLU A 93 -4.89 11.63 9.03
C GLU A 93 -3.78 11.77 10.09
N ASP A 94 -2.62 12.34 9.73
CA ASP A 94 -1.44 12.50 10.61
C ASP A 94 -0.89 11.18 11.21
N TYR A 95 -1.19 10.03 10.57
CA TYR A 95 -0.59 8.72 10.88
C TYR A 95 0.83 8.57 10.34
N MET A 96 1.25 9.40 9.38
CA MET A 96 2.63 9.47 8.89
C MET A 96 3.02 10.89 8.45
N THR A 97 4.29 11.24 8.56
CA THR A 97 4.79 12.54 8.11
C THR A 97 5.08 12.55 6.60
N GLN A 98 5.07 13.73 5.96
CA GLN A 98 5.50 13.90 4.55
C GLN A 98 6.92 13.35 4.27
N GLN A 99 7.81 13.36 5.27
CA GLN A 99 9.16 12.81 5.16
C GLN A 99 9.16 11.27 5.12
N GLU A 100 8.16 10.64 5.75
CA GLU A 100 7.93 9.19 5.73
C GLU A 100 7.14 8.76 4.49
N ASN A 101 6.24 9.61 3.96
CA ASN A 101 5.50 9.35 2.72
C ASN A 101 6.38 9.49 1.46
N SER A 102 7.28 8.55 1.30
CA SER A 102 8.23 8.50 0.19
C SER A 102 7.70 7.71 -1.01
N THR A 103 6.42 7.34 -1.00
CA THR A 103 5.71 6.78 -2.17
C THR A 103 5.67 7.76 -3.34
N LEU A 104 5.73 9.07 -3.08
CA LEU A 104 5.86 10.12 -4.11
C LEU A 104 7.13 9.94 -4.98
N ARG A 105 8.20 9.34 -4.42
CA ARG A 105 9.49 9.13 -5.11
C ARG A 105 9.63 7.77 -5.80
N VAL A 106 8.66 6.86 -5.63
CA VAL A 106 8.72 5.53 -6.27
C VAL A 106 8.38 5.68 -7.75
N LYS A 107 9.39 5.54 -8.62
CA LYS A 107 9.18 5.48 -10.07
C LYS A 107 8.34 4.24 -10.42
N TRP A 108 7.27 4.48 -11.18
CA TRP A 108 6.43 3.44 -11.79
C TRP A 108 7.30 2.45 -12.58
N MET A 109 6.94 1.16 -12.55
CA MET A 109 7.55 0.19 -13.47
C MET A 109 7.14 0.58 -14.89
N LYS A 110 8.13 0.92 -15.73
CA LYS A 110 7.90 1.12 -17.16
C LYS A 110 7.52 -0.23 -17.74
N ARG A 111 6.34 -0.29 -18.37
CA ARG A 111 5.90 -1.41 -19.19
C ARG A 111 7.01 -1.76 -20.18
N ALA A 112 7.48 -3.01 -20.20
CA ALA A 112 8.27 -3.47 -21.33
C ALA A 112 7.43 -3.28 -22.60
N LYS A 113 7.98 -2.59 -23.61
CA LYS A 113 7.38 -2.60 -24.95
C LYS A 113 7.53 -4.03 -25.47
N GLU A 114 6.41 -4.75 -25.59
CA GLU A 114 6.35 -5.89 -26.49
C GLU A 114 6.62 -5.35 -27.90
N ASN A 115 7.83 -5.58 -28.41
CA ASN A 115 8.07 -5.56 -29.84
C ASN A 115 7.71 -6.96 -30.33
N SER A 116 6.52 -7.11 -30.90
CA SER A 116 6.27 -8.12 -31.94
C SER A 116 5.13 -7.68 -32.84
#